data_AF-A0A553SCY6-F1
#
_entry.id   AF-A0A553SCY6-F1
#
_cell.length_a   1.000
_cell.length_b   1.000
_cell.length_c   1.000
_cell.angle_alpha   90.00
_cell.angle_beta   90.00
_cell.angle_gamma   90.00
#
_symmetry.space_group_name_H-M   'P 1'
#
loop_
_entity.id
_entity.type
_entity.pdbx_description
1 polymer ?
#
loop_
_entity_poly.entity_id
_entity_poly.type
_entity_poly.pdbx_seq_one_letter_code
_entity_poly.pdbx_strand_id
1 'polypeptide(L)'
;MPLKHEFGIIDKLTETSYEEYTPEKFHCISIDDAHIQILLRPLSLFKTYFHALDRPEYGLAYYGTTIIPPESSSAFLEIVLSAKQLKQKDEINELCKIIMQAKNENKYMIHYGI
;
A
#
# COMPACT_ATOMS: atom_id res chain seq x y z
N MET A 1 -3.77 18.04 12.23
CA MET A 1 -3.52 17.64 10.83
C MET A 1 -4.20 16.31 10.61
N PRO A 2 -4.86 16.06 9.47
CA PRO A 2 -5.36 14.73 9.16
C PRO A 2 -4.17 13.77 9.06
N LEU A 3 -4.31 12.60 9.68
CA LEU A 3 -3.34 11.51 9.57
C LEU A 3 -3.46 10.92 8.17
N LYS A 4 -2.31 10.66 7.53
CA LYS A 4 -2.26 10.18 6.15
C LYS A 4 -1.32 9.01 6.06
N HIS A 5 -1.72 8.05 5.23
CA HIS A 5 -0.90 6.96 4.75
C HIS A 5 -0.45 7.29 3.34
N GLU A 6 0.69 6.75 2.94
CA GLU A 6 1.22 6.99 1.60
C GLU A 6 1.50 5.71 0.86
N PHE A 7 1.20 5.68 -0.44
CA PHE A 7 1.37 4.51 -1.29
C PHE A 7 2.10 4.88 -2.57
N GLY A 8 3.14 4.13 -2.91
CA GLY A 8 3.93 4.32 -4.12
C GLY A 8 4.31 3.02 -4.79
N ILE A 9 5.01 3.11 -5.92
CA ILE A 9 5.50 1.95 -6.67
C ILE A 9 7.02 1.91 -6.57
N ILE A 10 7.57 0.73 -6.29
CA ILE A 10 9.00 0.50 -6.30
C ILE A 10 9.42 0.07 -7.71
N ASP A 11 10.11 0.95 -8.43
CA ASP A 11 10.57 0.67 -9.79
C ASP A 11 11.63 -0.44 -9.85
N LYS A 12 12.55 -0.47 -8.87
CA LYS A 12 13.61 -1.47 -8.74
C LYS A 12 13.86 -1.78 -7.26
N LEU A 13 13.92 -3.07 -6.93
CA LEU A 13 14.30 -3.56 -5.61
C LEU A 13 15.83 -3.46 -5.43
N THR A 14 16.33 -2.26 -5.15
CA THR A 14 17.77 -2.01 -4.93
C THR A 14 18.16 -1.95 -3.46
N GLU A 15 17.19 -1.86 -2.56
CA GLU A 15 17.41 -1.65 -1.14
C GLU A 15 17.26 -2.95 -0.36
N THR A 16 18.08 -3.09 0.68
CA THR A 16 17.96 -4.19 1.64
C THR A 16 16.90 -3.90 2.70
N SER A 17 16.60 -2.62 2.95
CA SER A 17 15.55 -2.16 3.86
C SER A 17 14.95 -0.84 3.37
N TYR A 18 13.68 -0.64 3.70
CA TYR A 18 12.83 0.50 3.34
C TYR A 18 12.39 1.25 4.61
N GLU A 19 13.31 1.43 5.57
CA GLU A 19 13.03 2.09 6.85
C GLU A 19 12.96 3.61 6.73
N GLU A 20 13.62 4.18 5.73
CA GLU A 20 13.62 5.62 5.51
C GLU A 20 12.32 6.08 4.84
N TYR A 21 11.69 7.09 5.44
CA TYR A 21 10.51 7.74 4.89
C TYR A 21 10.90 8.65 3.72
N THR A 22 10.78 8.13 2.49
CA THR A 22 11.15 8.82 1.24
C THR A 22 10.03 8.75 0.20
N PRO A 23 8.84 9.29 0.49
CA PRO A 23 7.67 9.14 -0.40
C PRO A 23 7.85 9.77 -1.79
N GLU A 24 8.64 10.83 -1.90
CA GLU A 24 8.96 11.47 -3.17
C GLU A 24 9.68 10.52 -4.14
N LYS A 25 10.54 9.63 -3.61
CA LYS A 25 11.29 8.64 -4.39
C LYS A 25 10.37 7.65 -5.11
N PHE A 26 9.25 7.31 -4.48
CA PHE A 26 8.31 6.30 -4.97
C PHE A 26 7.06 6.92 -5.60
N HIS A 27 7.06 8.24 -5.80
CA HIS A 27 5.95 9.03 -6.34
C HIS A 27 4.65 8.72 -5.60
N CYS A 28 4.71 8.72 -4.27
CA CYS A 28 3.58 8.29 -3.46
C CYS A 28 2.36 9.20 -3.61
N ILE A 29 1.18 8.58 -3.57
CA ILE A 29 -0.09 9.27 -3.31
C ILE A 29 -0.39 9.21 -1.82
N SER A 30 -1.14 10.18 -1.30
CA SER A 30 -1.56 10.19 0.10
C SER A 30 -3.04 9.81 0.23
N ILE A 31 -3.35 8.95 1.19
CA ILE A 31 -4.70 8.48 1.53
C ILE A 31 -5.01 8.84 2.98
N ASP A 32 -6.20 9.36 3.24
CA ASP A 32 -6.66 9.66 4.60
C ASP A 32 -6.74 8.39 5.45
N ASP A 33 -6.21 8.46 6.66
CA ASP A 33 -6.20 7.36 7.63
C ASP A 33 -7.61 6.78 7.88
N ALA A 34 -8.65 7.61 7.90
CA ALA A 34 -10.01 7.13 8.10
C ALA A 34 -10.43 6.11 7.04
N HIS A 35 -9.89 6.21 5.82
CA HIS A 35 -10.14 5.24 4.76
C HIS A 35 -9.30 3.98 4.91
N ILE A 36 -8.05 4.09 5.36
CA ILE A 36 -7.18 2.93 5.61
C ILE A 36 -7.70 2.09 6.76
N GLN A 37 -8.22 2.71 7.83
CA GLN A 37 -8.84 2.00 8.95
C GLN A 37 -9.96 1.04 8.52
N ILE A 38 -10.74 1.40 7.50
CA ILE A 38 -11.80 0.54 6.93
C ILE A 38 -11.20 -0.71 6.27
N LEU A 39 -9.98 -0.61 5.72
CA LEU A 39 -9.29 -1.66 4.99
C LEU A 39 -8.44 -2.59 5.88
N LEU A 40 -8.06 -2.15 7.09
CA LEU A 40 -7.15 -2.92 7.97
C LEU A 40 -7.63 -4.34 8.25
N ARG A 41 -8.91 -4.51 8.63
CA ARG A 41 -9.45 -5.84 8.92
C ARG A 41 -9.48 -6.74 7.68
N PRO A 42 -10.04 -6.31 6.52
CA PRO A 42 -9.95 -7.07 5.28
C PRO A 42 -8.52 -7.44 4.86
N LEU A 43 -7.55 -6.57 5.13
CA LEU A 43 -6.14 -6.80 4.80
C LEU A 43 -5.39 -7.67 5.83
N SER A 44 -6.00 -8.09 6.93
CA SER A 44 -5.28 -8.83 8.00
C SER A 44 -4.61 -10.14 7.58
N LEU A 45 -5.03 -10.77 6.47
CA LEU A 45 -4.44 -12.00 5.92
C LEU A 45 -3.68 -11.75 4.60
N PHE A 46 -3.46 -10.48 4.27
CA PHE A 46 -2.83 -10.03 3.04
C PHE A 46 -1.31 -10.18 3.13
N LYS A 47 -0.69 -11.06 2.35
CA LYS A 47 0.76 -11.29 2.42
C LYS A 47 1.55 -10.05 1.99
N THR A 48 2.41 -9.57 2.87
CA THR A 48 3.27 -8.40 2.69
C THR A 48 4.62 -8.61 3.36
N TYR A 49 5.46 -7.58 3.36
CA TYR A 49 6.72 -7.56 4.09
C TYR A 49 6.85 -6.26 4.87
N PHE A 50 7.32 -6.30 6.11
CA PHE A 50 7.48 -5.09 6.92
C PHE A 50 8.95 -4.67 6.97
N HIS A 51 9.22 -3.41 6.59
CA HIS A 51 10.53 -2.78 6.53
C HIS A 51 11.55 -3.41 5.56
N ALA A 52 11.53 -4.71 5.30
CA ALA A 52 12.46 -5.41 4.41
C ALA A 52 11.85 -6.69 3.85
N LEU A 53 12.31 -7.14 2.67
CA LEU A 53 11.77 -8.32 1.97
C LEU A 53 12.05 -9.67 2.68
N ASP A 54 12.95 -9.70 3.66
CA ASP A 54 13.25 -10.88 4.48
C ASP A 54 12.37 -10.96 5.74
N ARG A 55 11.46 -10.00 5.94
CA ARG A 55 10.50 -9.94 7.04
C ARG A 55 9.07 -10.10 6.51
N PRO A 56 8.68 -11.32 6.08
CA PRO A 56 7.32 -11.58 5.63
C PRO A 56 6.34 -11.35 6.76
N GLU A 57 5.28 -10.61 6.47
CA GLU A 57 4.20 -10.32 7.40
C GLU A 57 2.83 -10.29 6.69
N TYR A 58 1.78 -9.95 7.45
CA TYR A 58 0.43 -9.81 6.91
C TYR A 58 -0.17 -8.42 7.17
N GLY A 59 -0.90 -7.92 6.18
CA GLY A 59 -1.61 -6.65 6.23
C GLY A 59 -0.72 -5.45 5.98
N LEU A 60 -1.14 -4.31 6.52
CA LEU A 60 -0.41 -3.05 6.46
C LEU A 60 0.13 -2.73 7.85
N ALA A 61 1.41 -2.39 7.94
CA ALA A 61 2.01 -1.81 9.13
C ALA A 61 1.38 -0.44 9.35
N TYR A 62 0.50 -0.35 10.36
CA TYR A 62 -0.19 0.92 10.65
C TYR A 62 0.80 2.01 11.07
N TYR A 63 1.84 1.63 11.80
CA TYR A 63 3.02 2.43 12.11
C TYR A 63 4.25 1.77 11.46
N GLY A 64 4.84 2.42 10.45
CA GLY A 64 6.01 1.92 9.73
C GLY A 64 5.79 1.61 8.25
N THR A 65 6.73 0.88 7.65
CA THR A 65 6.76 0.64 6.20
C THR A 65 6.27 -0.75 5.86
N THR A 66 5.41 -0.85 4.86
CA THR A 66 4.99 -2.12 4.25
C THR A 66 5.42 -2.17 2.79
N ILE A 67 5.97 -3.30 2.39
CA ILE A 67 6.28 -3.62 1.00
C ILE A 67 5.23 -4.63 0.54
N ILE A 68 4.52 -4.29 -0.52
CA ILE A 68 3.43 -5.09 -1.06
C ILE A 68 3.94 -5.76 -2.34
N PRO A 69 3.98 -7.10 -2.38
CA PRO A 69 4.49 -7.79 -3.55
C PRO A 69 3.45 -7.86 -4.68
N PRO A 70 3.87 -8.00 -5.95
CA PRO A 70 2.98 -7.97 -7.10
C PRO A 70 1.92 -9.09 -7.08
N GLU A 71 2.24 -10.27 -6.53
CA GLU A 71 1.29 -11.37 -6.35
C GLU A 71 0.11 -10.99 -5.45
N SER A 72 0.33 -10.05 -4.53
CA SER A 72 -0.68 -9.55 -3.61
C SER A 72 -1.51 -8.42 -4.23
N SER A 73 -1.04 -7.71 -5.26
CA SER A 73 -1.75 -6.55 -5.85
C SER A 73 -3.18 -6.86 -6.31
N SER A 74 -3.46 -8.08 -6.80
CA SER A 74 -4.82 -8.47 -7.21
C SER A 74 -5.80 -8.53 -6.03
N ALA A 75 -5.38 -9.18 -4.93
CA ALA A 75 -6.20 -9.26 -3.72
C ALA A 75 -6.37 -7.87 -3.08
N PHE A 76 -5.35 -7.02 -3.15
CA PHE A 76 -5.45 -5.65 -2.63
C PHE A 76 -6.53 -4.86 -3.38
N LEU A 77 -6.48 -4.89 -4.72
CA LEU A 77 -7.46 -4.21 -5.55
C LEU A 77 -8.88 -4.68 -5.27
N GLU A 78 -9.08 -6.01 -5.14
CA GLU A 78 -10.38 -6.59 -4.84
C GLU A 78 -10.93 -6.11 -3.48
N ILE A 79 -10.08 -6.06 -2.45
CA ILE A 79 -10.45 -5.57 -1.12
C ILE A 79 -10.87 -4.10 -1.18
N VAL A 80 -10.09 -3.25 -1.86
CA VAL A 80 -10.41 -1.81 -2.01
C VAL A 80 -11.73 -1.62 -2.75
N LEU A 81 -11.95 -2.33 -3.86
CA LEU A 81 -13.18 -2.24 -4.66
C LEU A 81 -14.42 -2.78 -3.91
N SER A 82 -14.23 -3.75 -3.02
CA SER A 82 -15.30 -4.35 -2.21
C SER A 82 -15.76 -3.45 -1.06
N ALA A 83 -14.93 -2.48 -0.64
CA ALA A 83 -15.23 -1.55 0.44
C ALA A 83 -16.28 -0.51 0.01
N LYS A 84 -17.57 -0.84 0.15
CA LYS A 84 -18.69 0.04 -0.24
C LYS A 84 -18.61 1.46 0.34
N GLN A 85 -18.05 1.61 1.54
CA GLN A 85 -17.88 2.89 2.24
C GLN A 85 -16.89 3.84 1.53
N LEU A 86 -15.97 3.28 0.75
CA LEU A 86 -14.90 4.01 0.06
C LEU A 86 -15.27 4.36 -1.39
N LYS A 87 -16.45 3.94 -1.87
CA LYS A 87 -16.89 4.20 -3.25
C LYS A 87 -16.97 5.69 -3.54
N GLN A 88 -16.54 6.08 -4.74
CA GLN A 88 -16.61 7.44 -5.27
C GLN A 88 -15.72 8.47 -4.53
N LYS A 89 -14.73 8.02 -3.76
CA LYS A 89 -13.68 8.90 -3.22
C LYS A 89 -12.55 9.02 -4.24
N ASP A 90 -12.14 10.23 -4.58
CA ASP A 90 -11.11 10.47 -5.59
C ASP A 90 -9.77 9.82 -5.23
N GLU A 91 -9.34 9.95 -3.98
CA GLU A 91 -8.11 9.30 -3.47
C GLU A 91 -8.16 7.77 -3.55
N ILE A 92 -9.34 7.17 -3.41
CA ILE A 92 -9.52 5.71 -3.53
C ILE A 92 -9.48 5.28 -4.98
N ASN A 93 -10.00 6.10 -5.89
CA ASN A 93 -9.82 5.88 -7.32
C ASN A 93 -8.34 5.96 -7.72
N GLU A 94 -7.58 6.89 -7.14
CA GLU A 94 -6.12 6.98 -7.32
C GLU A 94 -5.40 5.76 -6.75
N LEU A 95 -5.77 5.31 -5.55
CA LEU A 95 -5.26 4.07 -4.96
C LEU A 95 -5.48 2.87 -5.89
N CYS A 96 -6.68 2.73 -6.45
CA CYS A 96 -6.99 1.67 -7.41
C CYS A 96 -6.10 1.76 -8.66
N LYS A 97 -5.86 2.97 -9.19
CA LYS A 97 -5.01 3.18 -10.37
C LYS A 97 -3.57 2.72 -10.11
N ILE A 98 -2.97 3.11 -8.99
CA ILE A 98 -1.58 2.73 -8.69
C ILE A 98 -1.46 1.21 -8.42
N ILE A 99 -2.46 0.59 -7.79
CA ILE A 99 -2.48 -0.86 -7.58
C ILE A 99 -2.57 -1.59 -8.92
N MET A 100 -3.44 -1.13 -9.82
CA MET A 100 -3.55 -1.69 -11.17
C MET A 100 -2.26 -1.52 -11.96
N GLN A 101 -1.59 -0.37 -11.84
CA GLN A 101 -0.31 -0.13 -12.49
C GLN A 101 0.76 -1.09 -11.97
N ALA A 102 0.93 -1.19 -10.64
CA ALA A 102 1.88 -2.11 -10.03
C ALA A 102 1.63 -3.56 -10.44
N LYS A 103 0.36 -3.97 -10.48
CA LYS A 103 -0.06 -5.29 -10.97
C LYS A 103 0.33 -5.51 -12.43
N ASN A 104 -0.01 -4.58 -13.32
CA ASN A 104 0.23 -4.70 -14.76
C ASN A 104 1.72 -4.69 -15.12
N GLU A 105 2.52 -3.94 -14.36
CA GLU A 105 3.96 -3.84 -14.53
C GLU A 105 4.72 -4.90 -13.70
N ASN A 106 4.01 -5.76 -12.95
CA ASN A 106 4.58 -6.74 -12.03
C ASN A 106 5.63 -6.13 -11.06
N LYS A 107 5.30 -4.96 -10.51
CA LYS A 107 6.13 -4.19 -9.58
C LYS A 107 5.64 -4.31 -8.15
N TYR A 108 6.58 -4.14 -7.23
CA TYR A 108 6.29 -4.02 -5.80
C TYR A 108 5.71 -2.63 -5.52
N MET A 109 4.87 -2.54 -4.51
CA MET A 109 4.44 -1.26 -3.95
C MET A 109 5.06 -1.02 -2.59
N ILE A 110 5.14 0.24 -2.20
CA ILE A 110 5.50 0.66 -0.85
C ILE A 110 4.32 1.36 -0.20
N HIS A 111 4.13 1.13 1.08
CA HIS A 111 3.19 1.82 1.94
C HIS A 111 3.92 2.38 3.15
N TYR A 112 3.70 3.65 3.44
CA TYR A 112 4.12 4.29 4.67
C TYR A 112 2.91 4.53 5.57
N GLY A 113 2.95 3.90 6.74
CA GLY A 113 2.03 4.17 7.84
C GLY A 113 2.33 5.49 8.54
N ILE A 114 1.63 5.71 9.66
CA ILE A 114 1.71 6.93 10.48
C ILE A 114 2.99 6.96 11.31
#